data_AF-A0A7Y4U5G1-F1
#
_entry.id   AF-A0A7Y4U5G1-F1
#
_cell.length_a   1.000
_cell.length_b   1.000
_cell.length_c   1.000
_cell.angle_alpha   90.00
_cell.angle_beta   90.00
_cell.angle_gamma   90.00
#
_symmetry.space_group_name_H-M   'P 1'
#
loop_
_entity.id
_entity.type
_entity.pdbx_description
1 polymer ?
#
loop_
_entity_poly.entity_id
_entity_poly.type
_entity_poly.pdbx_seq_one_letter_code
_entity_poly.pdbx_strand_id
1 'polypeptide(L)' 'PMTSEYFGAENYMWASDFPHSDCTWPNSRAVINEQFAGVPEQTRDKIICRNAAKLYQIALAG' A
#
# COMPACT_ATOMS: atom_id res chain seq x y z
N PRO A 1 -5.13 1.96 -6.11
CA PRO A 1 -4.39 1.09 -7.06
C PRO A 1 -4.86 1.21 -8.52
N MET A 2 -6.16 1.25 -8.81
CA MET A 2 -6.69 1.20 -10.19
C MET A 2 -6.12 2.30 -11.11
N THR A 3 -5.79 3.48 -10.59
CA THR A 3 -5.20 4.57 -11.39
C THR A 3 -3.67 4.59 -11.42
N SER A 4 -2.99 3.66 -10.73
CA SER A 4 -1.52 3.66 -10.63
C SER A 4 -0.81 3.45 -11.97
N GLU A 5 -1.49 2.89 -12.97
CA GLU A 5 -0.96 2.74 -14.33
C GLU A 5 -0.84 4.09 -15.06
N TYR A 6 -1.67 5.07 -14.70
CA TYR A 6 -1.66 6.40 -15.31
C TYR A 6 -0.68 7.37 -14.64
N PHE A 7 -0.50 7.23 -13.32
CA PHE A 7 0.27 8.18 -12.51
C PHE A 7 1.58 7.60 -11.94
N GLY A 8 1.90 6.35 -12.27
CA GLY A 8 3.11 5.66 -11.80
C GLY A 8 2.93 5.08 -10.40
N ALA A 9 3.13 3.75 -10.27
CA ALA A 9 2.97 3.04 -9.00
C ALA A 9 3.92 3.53 -7.90
N GLU A 10 5.05 4.13 -8.26
CA GLU A 10 6.03 4.75 -7.35
C GLU A 10 5.50 5.98 -6.59
N ASN A 11 4.41 6.59 -7.07
CA ASN A 11 3.81 7.79 -6.47
C ASN A 11 2.65 7.48 -5.50
N TYR A 12 2.42 6.20 -5.19
CA TYR A 12 1.33 5.76 -4.31
C TYR A 12 1.86 5.11 -3.04
N MET A 13 1.15 5.29 -1.93
CA MET A 13 1.33 4.53 -0.70
C MET A 13 -0.04 4.15 -0.13
N TRP A 14 -0.11 2.99 0.51
CA TRP A 14 -1.28 2.59 1.29
C TRP A 14 -1.12 3.02 2.75
N ALA A 15 -2.20 3.44 3.39
CA ALA A 15 -2.22 3.77 4.81
C ALA A 15 -3.47 3.17 5.46
N SER A 16 -3.36 2.80 6.74
CA SER A 16 -4.49 2.31 7.52
C SER A 16 -5.39 3.43 8.07
N ASP A 17 -4.81 4.63 8.21
CA ASP A 17 -5.36 5.81 8.87
C ASP A 17 -5.74 5.63 10.34
N PHE A 18 -5.07 4.70 11.04
CA PHE A 18 -5.27 4.50 12.47
C PHE A 18 -4.81 5.73 13.29
N PRO A 19 -5.54 6.15 14.34
CA PRO A 19 -6.74 5.55 14.93
C PRO A 19 -8.07 6.22 14.55
N HIS A 20 -8.19 6.81 13.36
CA HIS A 20 -9.44 7.46 12.97
C HIS A 20 -10.62 6.48 12.95
N SER A 21 -11.84 7.01 13.11
CA SER A 21 -13.06 6.19 13.23
C SER A 21 -13.35 5.34 11.99
N ASP A 22 -12.86 5.77 10.85
CA ASP A 22 -12.96 5.14 9.53
C ASP A 22 -11.68 4.38 9.13
N CYS A 23 -10.73 4.20 10.05
CA CYS A 23 -9.52 3.47 9.78
C CYS A 23 -9.79 1.98 9.48
N THR A 24 -8.83 1.33 8.84
CA THR A 24 -8.94 -0.09 8.47
C THR A 24 -8.52 -1.04 9.58
N TRP A 25 -7.98 -0.56 10.70
CA TRP A 25 -7.60 -1.39 11.85
C TRP A 25 -8.86 -1.98 12.52
N PRO A 26 -8.86 -3.25 12.99
CA PRO A 26 -7.75 -4.23 12.99
C PRO A 26 -7.68 -5.07 11.71
N ASN A 27 -8.56 -4.79 10.74
CA ASN A 27 -8.80 -5.62 9.56
C ASN A 27 -7.96 -5.22 8.35
N SER A 28 -6.91 -4.41 8.52
CA SER A 28 -6.10 -3.83 7.44
C SER A 28 -5.61 -4.86 6.42
N ARG A 29 -5.24 -6.08 6.86
CA ARG A 29 -4.80 -7.15 5.96
C ARG A 29 -5.91 -7.64 5.03
N ALA A 30 -7.15 -7.74 5.53
CA ALA A 30 -8.31 -8.13 4.73
C ALA A 30 -8.65 -7.04 3.71
N VAL A 31 -8.68 -5.77 4.15
CA VAL A 31 -8.94 -4.61 3.28
C VAL A 31 -7.88 -4.52 2.18
N ILE A 32 -6.60 -4.71 2.50
CA ILE A 32 -5.52 -4.76 1.50
C ILE A 32 -5.77 -5.86 0.47
N ASN A 33 -6.16 -7.07 0.90
CA ASN A 33 -6.39 -8.17 -0.03
C ASN A 33 -7.54 -7.89 -0.99
N GLU A 34 -8.62 -7.27 -0.50
CA GLU A 34 -9.76 -6.85 -1.31
C GLU A 34 -9.37 -5.73 -2.29
N GLN A 35 -8.77 -4.65 -1.78
CA GLN A 35 -8.42 -3.46 -2.58
C GLN A 35 -7.38 -3.74 -3.67
N PHE A 36 -6.53 -4.75 -3.47
CA PHE A 36 -5.48 -5.12 -4.41
C PHE A 36 -5.78 -6.43 -5.17
N ALA A 37 -7.03 -6.93 -5.13
CA ALA A 37 -7.43 -8.06 -5.94
C ALA A 37 -7.24 -7.75 -7.43
N GLY A 38 -6.50 -8.61 -8.14
CA GLY A 38 -6.18 -8.44 -9.56
C GLY A 38 -5.07 -7.41 -9.87
N VAL A 39 -4.50 -6.73 -8.87
CA VAL A 39 -3.36 -5.84 -9.07
C VAL A 39 -2.07 -6.67 -9.18
N PRO A 40 -1.19 -6.42 -10.16
CA PRO A 40 0.09 -7.13 -10.27
C PRO A 40 0.89 -7.06 -8.97
N GLU A 41 1.52 -8.18 -8.58
CA GLU A 41 2.22 -8.31 -7.30
C GLU A 41 3.31 -7.24 -7.11
N GLN A 42 4.05 -6.92 -8.17
CA GLN A 42 5.08 -5.88 -8.13
C GLN A 42 4.50 -4.49 -7.82
N THR A 43 3.32 -4.17 -8.38
CA THR A 43 2.62 -2.90 -8.09
C THR A 43 2.09 -2.90 -6.67
N ARG A 44 1.49 -4.01 -6.23
CA ARG A 44 1.03 -4.20 -4.86
C ARG A 44 2.16 -3.98 -3.84
N ASP A 45 3.31 -4.61 -4.05
CA ASP A 45 4.47 -4.53 -3.16
C ASP A 45 5.06 -3.09 -3.08
N LYS A 46 5.10 -2.38 -4.20
CA LYS A 46 5.48 -0.95 -4.22
C LYS A 46 4.57 -0.12 -3.32
N ILE A 47 3.26 -0.24 -3.51
CA ILE A 47 2.27 0.65 -2.87
C ILE A 47 2.10 0.32 -1.38
N ILE A 48 2.15 -0.95 -0.99
CA ILE A 48 1.93 -1.35 0.42
C ILE A 48 3.21 -1.19 1.25
N CYS A 49 4.40 -1.29 0.65
CA CYS A 49 5.64 -1.37 1.40
C CYS A 49 6.77 -0.51 0.81
N ARG A 50 7.25 -0.83 -0.40
CA ARG A 50 8.57 -0.32 -0.85
C ARG A 50 8.63 1.19 -1.04
N ASN A 51 7.53 1.84 -1.47
CA ASN A 51 7.52 3.29 -1.64
C ASN A 51 7.64 4.01 -0.29
N ALA A 52 6.92 3.54 0.74
CA ALA A 52 7.05 4.07 2.09
C ALA A 52 8.46 3.83 2.64
N ALA A 53 9.00 2.62 2.46
CA ALA A 53 10.35 2.30 2.91
C ALA A 53 11.41 3.19 2.24
N LYS A 54 11.30 3.43 0.93
CA LYS A 54 12.18 4.34 0.20
C LYS A 54 12.03 5.79 0.67
N LEU A 55 10.79 6.28 0.82
CA LEU A 55 10.54 7.66 1.22
C LEU A 55 11.08 7.96 2.62
N TYR A 56 10.80 7.06 3.57
CA TYR A 56 11.17 7.23 4.98
C TYR A 56 12.52 6.61 5.35
N GLN A 57 13.28 6.12 4.37
CA GLN A 57 14.59 5.48 4.57
C GLN A 57 14.55 4.31 5.59
N ILE A 58 13.48 3.52 5.54
CA ILE A 58 13.31 2.34 6.40
C ILE A 58 14.02 1.15 5.73
N ALA A 59 14.94 0.53 6.46
CA ALA A 59 15.58 -0.71 6.02
C ALA A 59 14.56 -1.85 5.99
N LEU A 60 14.40 -2.47 4.82
CA LEU A 60 13.60 -3.69 4.70
C LEU A 60 14.45 -4.90 5.09
N ALA A 61 13.86 -5.83 5.82
CA ALA A 61 14.46 -7.14 6.03
C ALA A 61 14.55 -7.86 4.67
N GLY A 62 15.70 -8.49 4.42
CA GLY A 62 15.93 -9.34 3.25
C GLY A 62 15.29 -10.70 3.38
#